data_AF-A0A3Q0FV00-F1
#
_entry.id   AF-A0A3Q0FV00-F1
#
_cell.length_a   1.000
_cell.length_b   1.000
_cell.length_c   1.000
_cell.angle_alpha   90.00
_cell.angle_beta   90.00
_cell.angle_gamma   90.00
#
_symmetry.space_group_name_H-M   'P 1'
#
loop_
_entity.id
_entity.type
_entity.pdbx_description
1 polymer ?
#
loop_
_entity_poly.entity_id
_entity_poly.type
_entity_poly.pdbx_seq_one_letter_code
_entity_poly.pdbx_strand_id
1 'polypeptide(L)'
;MAGTLLPGAAMVVTSQPCLALPSVIFQHHVLLLGLAEDTDDYVCCFFPGCEEPVAAVARHLKAPLGLAGLCFVPLYCHMLCSVLDRWWQDALPVPAPTTVTEVYAAYVAALLGPQPAPQLWAQLLALAGRILFAKAELRGVPGSSPLRCLLAPKDNGAVEFFHPTVQEFVAAVFAIATL
;
A
#
# COMPACT_ATOMS: atom_id res chain seq x y z
N MET A 1 -18.44 -21.61 11.27
CA MET A 1 -17.42 -22.56 11.76
C MET A 1 -17.66 -22.74 13.24
N ALA A 2 -18.07 -23.94 13.70
CA ALA A 2 -18.55 -24.17 15.06
C ALA A 2 -17.52 -24.90 15.95
N GLY A 3 -16.21 -24.76 15.68
CA GLY A 3 -15.15 -25.48 16.42
C GLY A 3 -15.20 -27.00 16.25
N THR A 4 -15.93 -27.51 15.26
CA THR A 4 -16.05 -28.96 14.95
C THR A 4 -14.75 -29.58 14.44
N LEU A 5 -13.85 -28.75 13.93
CA LEU A 5 -12.52 -29.13 13.50
C LEU A 5 -11.50 -28.45 14.42
N LEU A 6 -10.53 -29.23 14.91
CA LEU A 6 -9.49 -28.81 15.86
C LEU A 6 -10.04 -28.23 17.19
N PRO A 7 -10.78 -29.05 17.97
CA PRO A 7 -11.33 -28.59 19.24
C PRO A 7 -10.22 -28.14 20.19
N GLY A 8 -10.43 -26.98 20.83
CA GLY A 8 -9.46 -26.37 21.75
C GLY A 8 -8.41 -25.47 21.08
N ALA A 9 -8.35 -25.41 19.75
CA ALA A 9 -7.50 -24.44 19.06
C ALA A 9 -8.06 -23.01 19.18
N ALA A 10 -7.16 -22.03 19.27
CA ALA A 10 -7.51 -20.61 19.19
C ALA A 10 -7.51 -20.13 17.74
N MET A 11 -8.43 -19.23 17.41
CA MET A 11 -8.53 -18.61 16.08
C MET A 11 -8.50 -17.08 16.22
N VAL A 12 -7.63 -16.44 15.44
CA VAL A 12 -7.60 -14.98 15.30
C VAL A 12 -7.95 -14.66 13.85
N VAL A 13 -8.97 -13.83 13.66
CA VAL A 13 -9.43 -13.41 12.32
C VAL A 13 -9.34 -11.88 12.24
N THR A 14 -8.77 -11.40 11.15
CA THR A 14 -8.76 -9.98 10.80
C THR A 14 -9.79 -9.72 9.71
N SER A 15 -10.62 -8.69 9.85
CA SER A 15 -11.59 -8.28 8.83
C SER A 15 -11.69 -6.76 8.75
N GLN A 16 -12.19 -6.25 7.63
CA GLN A 16 -12.67 -4.87 7.58
C GLN A 16 -13.92 -4.72 8.48
N PRO A 17 -14.14 -3.53 9.09
CA PRO A 17 -15.29 -3.31 9.98
C PRO A 17 -16.66 -3.48 9.31
N CYS A 18 -16.72 -3.33 7.98
CA CYS A 18 -17.95 -3.47 7.19
C CYS A 18 -18.36 -4.92 6.91
N LEU A 19 -17.50 -5.90 7.20
CA LEU A 19 -17.83 -7.30 6.98
C LEU A 19 -18.64 -7.83 8.16
N ALA A 20 -19.87 -8.28 7.88
CA ALA A 20 -20.72 -8.93 8.88
C ALA A 20 -20.12 -10.28 9.30
N LEU A 21 -19.36 -10.29 10.40
CA LEU A 21 -18.90 -11.51 11.03
C LEU A 21 -20.01 -12.08 11.94
N PRO A 22 -20.23 -13.41 11.97
CA PRO A 22 -21.18 -14.00 12.89
C PRO A 22 -20.73 -13.77 14.34
N SER A 23 -21.46 -12.92 15.08
CA SER A 23 -21.16 -12.55 16.47
C SER A 23 -21.13 -13.74 17.42
N VAL A 24 -21.81 -14.83 17.06
CA VAL A 24 -21.89 -16.07 17.86
C VAL A 24 -20.56 -16.85 17.88
N ILE A 25 -19.63 -16.58 16.94
CA ILE A 25 -18.39 -17.35 16.80
C ILE A 25 -17.22 -16.71 17.56
N PHE A 26 -17.21 -15.39 17.71
CA PHE A 26 -16.07 -14.65 18.27
C PHE A 26 -16.38 -14.12 19.67
N GLN A 27 -15.55 -14.48 20.63
CA GLN A 27 -15.71 -14.06 22.03
C GLN A 27 -15.13 -12.66 22.29
N HIS A 28 -14.11 -12.26 21.51
CA HIS A 28 -13.37 -11.02 21.69
C HIS A 28 -13.27 -10.26 20.38
N HIS A 29 -13.42 -8.94 20.46
CA HIS A 29 -13.25 -8.03 19.34
C HIS A 29 -12.20 -7.00 19.69
N VAL A 30 -11.23 -6.82 18.80
CA VAL A 30 -10.16 -5.83 18.94
C VAL A 30 -10.21 -4.94 17.71
N LEU A 31 -10.24 -3.62 17.93
CA LEU A 31 -10.18 -2.62 16.87
C LEU A 31 -8.75 -2.08 16.77
N LEU A 32 -8.15 -2.21 15.59
CA LEU A 32 -6.85 -1.61 15.29
C LEU A 32 -7.09 -0.17 14.81
N LEU A 33 -6.64 0.81 15.60
CA LEU A 33 -6.87 2.23 15.33
C LEU A 33 -5.79 2.87 14.44
N GLY A 34 -4.62 2.23 14.30
CA GLY A 34 -3.49 2.74 13.51
C GLY A 34 -2.24 2.96 14.36
N LEU A 35 -1.31 3.74 13.83
CA LEU A 35 -0.15 4.26 14.56
C LEU A 35 -0.63 5.22 15.65
N ALA A 36 0.07 5.21 16.79
CA ALA A 36 -0.11 6.23 17.81
C ALA A 36 0.34 7.61 17.27
N GLU A 37 0.19 8.66 18.07
CA GLU A 37 0.53 10.04 17.66
C GLU A 37 1.99 10.23 17.22
N ASP A 38 2.86 9.27 17.48
CA ASP A 38 4.26 9.28 17.05
C ASP A 38 4.47 8.55 15.71
N THR A 39 4.17 9.24 14.61
CA THR A 39 4.58 8.80 13.27
C THR A 39 6.09 8.92 13.07
N ASP A 40 6.81 9.68 13.91
CA ASP A 40 8.24 9.93 13.77
C ASP A 40 9.03 8.63 14.02
N ASP A 41 8.57 7.77 14.95
CA ASP A 41 9.14 6.43 15.17
C ASP A 41 9.08 5.55 13.91
N TYR A 42 7.96 5.55 13.20
CA TYR A 42 7.82 4.77 11.95
C TYR A 42 8.77 5.30 10.88
N VAL A 43 8.85 6.63 10.73
CA VAL A 43 9.73 7.29 9.74
C VAL A 43 11.20 6.99 10.05
N CYS A 44 11.61 7.05 11.33
CA CYS A 44 12.96 6.69 11.77
C CYS A 44 13.29 5.23 11.45
N CYS A 45 12.34 4.31 11.68
CA CYS A 45 12.51 2.90 11.33
C CYS A 45 12.59 2.68 9.82
N PHE A 46 11.87 3.48 9.02
CA PHE A 46 11.87 3.38 7.56
C PHE A 46 13.18 3.86 6.94
N PHE A 47 13.80 4.90 7.51
CA PHE A 47 15.05 5.51 7.03
C PHE A 47 16.21 5.33 8.03
N PRO A 48 16.68 4.09 8.26
CA PRO A 48 17.66 3.81 9.30
C PRO A 48 18.99 4.53 9.02
N GLY A 49 19.37 5.43 9.93
CA GLY A 49 20.63 6.18 9.85
C GLY A 49 20.66 7.32 8.84
N CYS A 50 19.51 7.76 8.32
CA CYS A 50 19.42 8.86 7.35
C CYS A 50 18.66 10.06 7.95
N GLU A 51 19.38 11.05 8.48
CA GLU A 51 18.76 12.22 9.14
C GLU A 51 17.99 13.12 8.16
N GLU A 52 18.51 13.31 6.94
CA GLU A 52 17.90 14.20 5.93
C GLU A 52 16.51 13.73 5.47
N PRO A 53 16.31 12.46 5.04
CA PRO A 53 14.98 11.94 4.72
C PRO A 53 14.00 12.01 5.89
N VAL A 54 14.43 11.66 7.11
CA VAL A 54 13.60 11.74 8.31
C VAL A 54 13.13 13.18 8.56
N ALA A 55 14.04 14.14 8.50
CA ALA A 55 13.73 15.56 8.69
C ALA A 55 12.80 16.09 7.58
N ALA A 56 12.98 15.66 6.34
CA ALA A 56 12.14 16.06 5.21
C ALA A 56 10.70 15.53 5.35
N VAL A 57 10.55 14.25 5.67
CA VAL A 57 9.23 13.63 5.90
C VAL A 57 8.54 14.30 7.08
N ALA A 58 9.23 14.45 8.22
CA ALA A 58 8.68 15.11 9.40
C ALA A 58 8.24 16.56 9.12
N ARG A 59 9.02 17.31 8.33
CA ARG A 59 8.66 18.67 7.90
C ARG A 59 7.40 18.68 7.03
N HIS A 60 7.27 17.72 6.12
CA HIS A 60 6.10 17.62 5.26
C HIS A 60 4.84 17.23 6.04
N LEU A 61 4.95 16.29 6.98
CA LEU A 61 3.84 15.91 7.86
C LEU A 61 3.33 17.11 8.69
N LYS A 62 4.25 17.94 9.19
CA LYS A 62 3.95 19.11 10.03
C LYS A 62 3.47 20.34 9.24
N ALA A 63 3.39 20.29 7.91
CA ALA A 63 2.95 21.42 7.09
C ALA A 63 1.42 21.65 7.18
N PRO A 64 0.90 22.88 6.95
CA PRO A 64 -0.54 23.20 7.06
C PRO A 64 -1.46 22.43 6.09
N LEU A 65 -0.91 21.95 4.97
CA LEU A 65 -1.56 21.05 3.99
C LEU A 65 -1.01 19.62 4.08
N GLY A 66 -0.25 19.32 5.13
CA GLY A 66 0.45 18.06 5.32
C GLY A 66 -0.51 16.92 5.65
N LEU A 67 -0.08 15.71 5.31
CA LEU A 67 -0.86 14.49 5.52
C LEU A 67 -0.68 13.87 6.91
N ALA A 68 -0.27 14.65 7.93
CA ALA A 68 -0.14 14.16 9.30
C ALA A 68 -1.42 13.46 9.78
N GLY A 69 -2.59 14.02 9.46
CA GLY A 69 -3.90 13.43 9.78
C GLY A 69 -4.22 12.13 9.05
N LEU A 70 -3.44 11.73 8.04
CA LEU A 70 -3.58 10.44 7.34
C LEU A 70 -2.51 9.44 7.77
N CYS A 71 -1.35 9.89 8.25
CA CYS A 71 -0.23 9.01 8.58
C CYS A 71 -0.44 8.16 9.83
N PHE A 72 -1.53 8.37 10.59
CA PHE A 72 -1.98 7.38 11.58
C PHE A 72 -2.34 6.03 10.92
N VAL A 73 -2.68 6.01 9.62
CA VAL A 73 -2.85 4.77 8.86
C VAL A 73 -1.47 4.30 8.40
N PRO A 74 -0.95 3.14 8.88
CA PRO A 74 0.40 2.69 8.56
C PRO A 74 0.68 2.59 7.05
N LEU A 75 -0.33 2.22 6.27
CA LEU A 75 -0.22 2.13 4.81
C LEU A 75 0.07 3.50 4.16
N TYR A 76 -0.59 4.56 4.62
CA TYR A 76 -0.36 5.91 4.07
C TYR A 76 1.03 6.41 4.45
N CYS A 77 1.47 6.15 5.68
CA CYS A 77 2.83 6.45 6.11
C CYS A 77 3.87 5.69 5.26
N HIS A 78 3.64 4.40 5.00
CA HIS A 78 4.48 3.57 4.12
C HIS A 78 4.57 4.12 2.69
N MET A 79 3.42 4.43 2.08
CA MET A 79 3.38 4.96 0.71
C MET A 79 4.09 6.30 0.61
N LEU A 80 3.85 7.21 1.56
CA LEU A 80 4.50 8.51 1.59
C LEU A 80 6.02 8.40 1.75
N CYS A 81 6.49 7.56 2.68
CA CYS A 81 7.92 7.31 2.85
C CYS A 81 8.54 6.71 1.58
N SER A 82 7.85 5.78 0.92
CA SER A 82 8.32 5.18 -0.34
C SER A 82 8.42 6.18 -1.49
N VAL A 83 7.46 7.12 -1.59
CA VAL A 83 7.48 8.19 -2.59
C VAL A 83 8.64 9.15 -2.34
N LEU A 84 8.82 9.57 -1.09
CA LEU A 84 9.86 10.53 -0.71
C LEU A 84 11.27 9.93 -0.86
N ASP A 85 11.45 8.65 -0.54
CA ASP A 85 12.71 7.93 -0.79
C ASP A 85 13.09 7.97 -2.29
N ARG A 86 12.10 7.73 -3.17
CA ARG A 86 12.31 7.79 -4.62
C ARG A 86 12.60 9.18 -5.13
N TRP A 87 11.91 10.20 -4.61
CA TRP A 87 12.19 11.58 -5.00
C TRP A 87 13.62 12.00 -4.65
N TRP A 88 14.13 11.52 -3.52
CA TRP A 88 15.51 11.79 -3.13
C TRP A 88 16.52 11.09 -4.04
N GLN A 89 16.24 9.85 -4.43
CA GLN A 89 17.11 9.08 -5.33
C GLN A 89 17.11 9.62 -6.77
N ASP A 90 15.94 10.04 -7.27
CA ASP A 90 15.72 10.35 -8.69
C ASP A 90 15.54 11.84 -8.98
N ALA A 91 15.67 12.72 -7.98
CA ALA A 91 15.49 14.17 -8.06
C ALA A 91 14.18 14.61 -8.76
N LEU A 92 13.09 13.88 -8.53
CA LEU A 92 11.81 14.11 -9.17
C LEU A 92 11.13 15.38 -8.61
N PRO A 93 10.77 16.37 -9.45
CA PRO A 93 10.21 17.66 -9.01
C PRO A 93 8.69 17.61 -8.84
N VAL A 94 8.16 16.62 -8.12
CA VAL A 94 6.71 16.48 -7.92
C VAL A 94 6.30 17.16 -6.61
N PRO A 95 5.27 18.02 -6.59
CA PRO A 95 4.75 18.60 -5.35
C PRO A 95 4.23 17.49 -4.43
N ALA A 96 4.52 17.63 -3.13
CA ALA A 96 4.15 16.67 -2.11
C ALA A 96 2.61 16.46 -2.07
N PRO A 97 2.12 15.21 -2.04
CA PRO A 97 0.70 14.92 -2.10
C PRO A 97 -0.03 15.49 -0.88
N THR A 98 -1.23 16.03 -1.09
CA THR A 98 -2.09 16.66 -0.07
C THR A 98 -3.43 15.95 0.11
N THR A 99 -3.75 14.99 -0.77
CA THR A 99 -4.95 14.15 -0.68
C THR A 99 -4.62 12.66 -0.75
N VAL A 100 -5.51 11.80 -0.26
CA VAL A 100 -5.36 10.33 -0.37
C VAL A 100 -5.15 9.91 -1.83
N THR A 101 -5.94 10.45 -2.75
CA THR A 101 -5.84 10.16 -4.18
C THR A 101 -4.47 10.56 -4.74
N GLU A 102 -3.95 11.72 -4.35
CA GLU A 102 -2.60 12.16 -4.75
C GLU A 102 -1.51 11.26 -4.17
N VAL A 103 -1.66 10.74 -2.95
CA VAL A 103 -0.73 9.74 -2.38
C VAL A 103 -0.69 8.49 -3.23
N TYR A 104 -1.85 7.91 -3.56
CA TYR A 104 -1.91 6.71 -4.40
C TYR A 104 -1.34 6.97 -5.80
N ALA A 105 -1.67 8.12 -6.41
CA ALA A 105 -1.16 8.50 -7.73
C ALA A 105 0.38 8.66 -7.71
N ALA A 106 0.91 9.39 -6.72
CA ALA A 106 2.35 9.59 -6.55
C ALA A 106 3.07 8.27 -6.25
N TYR A 107 2.48 7.39 -5.43
CA TYR A 107 3.02 6.07 -5.12
C TYR A 107 3.12 5.21 -6.39
N VAL A 108 2.03 5.06 -7.14
CA VAL A 108 2.02 4.30 -8.39
C VAL A 108 3.01 4.89 -9.41
N ALA A 109 3.06 6.21 -9.55
CA ALA A 109 3.99 6.89 -10.46
C ALA A 109 5.46 6.70 -10.04
N ALA A 110 5.75 6.73 -8.74
CA ALA A 110 7.11 6.49 -8.23
C ALA A 110 7.58 5.05 -8.50
N LEU A 111 6.67 4.08 -8.53
CA LEU A 111 7.01 2.68 -8.75
C LEU A 111 7.11 2.29 -10.24
N LEU A 112 6.27 2.90 -11.08
CA LEU A 112 6.17 2.56 -12.50
C LEU A 112 6.83 3.58 -13.43
N GLY A 113 7.27 4.71 -12.87
CA GLY A 113 7.70 5.88 -13.60
C GLY A 113 6.53 6.80 -13.99
N PRO A 114 6.83 8.05 -14.39
CA PRO A 114 5.81 9.04 -14.77
C PRO A 114 5.04 8.67 -16.05
N GLN A 115 5.60 7.78 -16.88
CA GLN A 115 5.04 7.31 -18.14
C GLN A 115 5.24 5.79 -18.21
N PRO A 116 4.40 4.98 -17.53
CA PRO A 116 4.51 3.53 -17.60
C PRO A 116 4.28 3.05 -19.04
N ALA A 117 5.00 2.00 -19.45
CA ALA A 117 4.77 1.40 -20.76
C ALA A 117 3.28 0.99 -20.90
N PRO A 118 2.59 1.35 -22.00
CA PRO A 118 1.16 1.06 -22.17
C PRO A 118 0.80 -0.42 -21.97
N GLN A 119 1.72 -1.33 -22.32
CA GLN A 119 1.58 -2.76 -22.14
C GLN A 119 1.57 -3.18 -20.67
N LEU A 120 2.41 -2.56 -19.84
CA LEU A 120 2.46 -2.81 -18.40
C LEU A 120 1.17 -2.32 -17.75
N TRP A 121 0.67 -1.16 -18.18
CA TRP A 121 -0.61 -0.64 -17.71
C TRP A 121 -1.78 -1.55 -18.07
N ALA A 122 -1.89 -1.98 -19.32
CA ALA A 122 -2.92 -2.93 -19.74
C ALA A 122 -2.91 -4.24 -18.92
N GLN A 123 -1.72 -4.75 -18.60
CA GLN A 123 -1.59 -5.97 -17.77
C GLN A 123 -2.05 -5.73 -16.34
N LEU A 124 -1.62 -4.66 -15.68
CA LEU A 124 -2.01 -4.37 -14.30
C LEU A 124 -3.52 -4.13 -14.18
N LEU A 125 -4.12 -3.49 -15.17
CA LEU A 125 -5.56 -3.27 -15.23
C LEU A 125 -6.33 -4.58 -15.41
N ALA A 126 -5.87 -5.48 -16.29
CA ALA A 126 -6.46 -6.81 -16.46
C ALA A 126 -6.35 -7.69 -15.21
N LEU A 127 -5.31 -7.48 -14.40
CA LEU A 127 -5.07 -8.23 -13.17
C LEU A 127 -5.78 -7.63 -11.95
N ALA A 128 -6.23 -6.37 -12.00
CA ALA A 128 -6.84 -5.68 -10.86
C ALA A 128 -8.17 -6.32 -10.38
N GLY A 129 -8.80 -7.18 -11.21
CA GLY A 129 -9.96 -7.98 -10.81
C GLY A 129 -9.62 -9.29 -10.09
N ARG A 130 -8.33 -9.62 -9.89
CA ARG A 130 -7.87 -10.91 -9.36
C ARG A 130 -6.98 -10.69 -8.14
N ILE A 131 -7.26 -11.42 -7.05
CA ILE A 131 -6.47 -11.36 -5.82
C ILE A 131 -5.08 -11.98 -6.03
N LEU A 132 -5.02 -13.13 -6.72
CA LEU A 132 -3.78 -13.85 -7.02
C LEU A 132 -3.65 -14.12 -8.51
N PHE A 133 -2.42 -13.99 -9.01
CA PHE A 133 -2.07 -14.25 -10.41
C PHE A 133 -0.66 -14.81 -10.54
N ALA A 134 -0.38 -15.47 -11.67
CA ALA A 134 0.92 -16.06 -11.91
C ALA A 134 1.91 -14.98 -12.37
N LYS A 135 3.18 -15.09 -11.93
CA LYS A 135 4.24 -14.16 -12.36
C LYS A 135 4.40 -14.07 -13.88
N ALA A 136 4.14 -15.17 -14.61
CA ALA A 136 4.23 -15.20 -16.07
C ALA A 136 3.19 -14.33 -16.79
N GLU A 137 2.12 -13.91 -16.09
CA GLU A 137 1.09 -13.00 -16.61
C GLU A 137 1.59 -11.54 -16.65
N LEU A 138 2.67 -11.24 -15.93
CA LEU A 138 3.35 -9.95 -15.93
C LEU A 138 4.54 -9.99 -16.89
N ARG A 139 4.41 -9.35 -18.06
CA ARG A 139 5.49 -9.26 -19.06
C ARG A 139 5.99 -7.82 -19.19
N GLY A 140 7.30 -7.64 -19.25
CA GLY A 140 7.92 -6.31 -19.37
C GLY A 140 7.95 -5.52 -18.05
N VAL A 141 7.60 -6.18 -16.94
CA VAL A 141 7.81 -5.67 -15.58
C VAL A 141 9.32 -5.70 -15.31
N PRO A 142 10.00 -4.55 -15.13
CA PRO A 142 11.43 -4.55 -14.81
C PRO A 142 11.68 -5.35 -13.53
N GLY A 143 12.66 -6.25 -13.54
CA GLY A 143 12.99 -7.08 -12.37
C GLY A 143 13.62 -6.32 -11.20
N SER A 144 13.58 -4.99 -11.22
CA SER A 144 14.20 -4.10 -10.25
C SER A 144 13.31 -3.80 -9.04
N SER A 145 13.94 -3.29 -7.99
CA SER A 145 13.41 -3.09 -6.64
C SER A 145 12.07 -2.36 -6.46
N PRO A 146 11.59 -1.41 -7.30
CA PRO A 146 10.36 -0.68 -6.98
C PRO A 146 9.09 -1.54 -7.06
N LEU A 147 9.05 -2.59 -7.87
CA LEU A 147 7.83 -3.38 -8.05
C LEU A 147 7.48 -4.28 -6.86
N ARG A 148 8.43 -4.52 -5.94
CA ARG A 148 8.12 -5.20 -4.66
C ARG A 148 7.21 -4.39 -3.76
N CYS A 149 7.17 -3.07 -3.96
CA CYS A 149 6.27 -2.18 -3.24
C CYS A 149 4.87 -2.15 -3.89
N LEU A 150 4.75 -2.55 -5.16
CA LEU A 150 3.45 -2.67 -5.84
C LEU A 150 2.88 -4.09 -5.74
N LEU A 151 3.75 -5.09 -5.78
CA LEU A 151 3.40 -6.50 -5.93
C LEU A 151 4.15 -7.34 -4.89
N ALA A 152 3.41 -8.21 -4.20
CA ALA A 152 3.95 -9.13 -3.21
C ALA A 152 4.00 -10.56 -3.78
N PRO A 153 5.19 -11.18 -3.90
CA PRO A 153 5.30 -12.59 -4.28
C PRO A 153 4.86 -13.50 -3.13
N LYS A 154 4.31 -14.67 -3.48
CA LYS A 154 3.92 -15.75 -2.56
C LYS A 154 4.82 -16.96 -2.71
N ASP A 155 4.88 -17.79 -1.66
CA ASP A 155 5.76 -18.97 -1.59
C ASP A 155 5.47 -20.00 -2.69
N ASN A 156 4.23 -20.05 -3.19
CA ASN A 156 3.79 -20.92 -4.27
C ASN A 156 4.07 -20.36 -5.69
N GLY A 157 4.80 -19.25 -5.80
CA GLY A 157 5.09 -18.59 -7.08
C GLY A 157 3.96 -17.70 -7.63
N ALA A 158 2.85 -17.57 -6.91
CA ALA A 158 1.83 -16.57 -7.20
C ALA A 158 2.29 -15.16 -6.80
N VAL A 159 1.58 -14.17 -7.32
CA VAL A 159 1.79 -12.74 -7.06
C VAL A 159 0.43 -12.12 -6.76
N GLU A 160 0.41 -11.16 -5.84
CA GLU A 160 -0.72 -10.27 -5.57
C GLU A 160 -0.25 -8.82 -5.55
N PHE A 161 -1.19 -7.88 -5.52
CA PHE A 161 -0.86 -6.50 -5.16
C PHE A 161 -0.41 -6.44 -3.71
N PHE A 162 0.54 -5.56 -3.42
CA PHE A 162 1.08 -5.36 -2.06
C PHE A 162 -0.02 -5.04 -1.03
N HIS A 163 -1.06 -4.33 -1.46
CA HIS A 163 -2.22 -4.04 -0.61
C HIS A 163 -3.52 -3.99 -1.44
N PRO A 164 -4.67 -4.50 -0.94
CA PRO A 164 -5.95 -4.48 -1.65
C PRO A 164 -6.39 -3.09 -2.11
N THR A 165 -6.17 -2.05 -1.31
CA THR A 165 -6.55 -0.67 -1.71
C THR A 165 -5.71 -0.13 -2.85
N VAL A 166 -4.47 -0.61 -3.04
CA VAL A 166 -3.65 -0.27 -4.21
C VAL A 166 -4.21 -0.94 -5.45
N GLN A 167 -4.67 -2.20 -5.32
CA GLN A 167 -5.39 -2.91 -6.38
C GLN A 167 -6.70 -2.19 -6.75
N GLU A 168 -7.50 -1.78 -5.75
CA GLU A 168 -8.72 -1.01 -5.93
C GLU A 168 -8.46 0.34 -6.62
N PHE A 169 -7.38 1.03 -6.24
CA PHE A 169 -6.99 2.27 -6.90
C PHE A 169 -6.63 2.05 -8.37
N VAL A 170 -5.84 1.03 -8.69
CA VAL A 170 -5.53 0.66 -10.09
C VAL A 170 -6.80 0.29 -10.86
N ALA A 171 -7.73 -0.43 -10.24
CA ALA A 171 -9.04 -0.76 -10.82
C ALA A 171 -9.91 0.49 -11.03
N ALA A 172 -9.86 1.48 -10.13
CA ALA A 172 -10.60 2.73 -10.29
C ALA A 172 -10.05 3.56 -11.46
N VAL A 173 -8.72 3.62 -11.61
CA VAL A 173 -8.08 4.25 -12.76
C VAL A 173 -8.50 3.57 -14.07
N PHE A 174 -8.65 2.24 -14.08
CA PHE A 174 -9.20 1.51 -15.23
C PHE A 174 -10.59 1.99 -15.61
N ALA A 175 -11.51 2.03 -14.63
CA ALA A 175 -12.89 2.39 -14.88
C ALA A 175 -13.03 3.77 -15.52
N ILE A 176 -12.17 4.72 -15.14
CA ILE A 176 -12.13 6.07 -15.72
C ILE A 176 -11.55 6.07 -17.14
N ALA A 177 -10.52 5.27 -17.41
CA ALA A 177 -9.86 5.21 -18.72
C ALA A 177 -10.69 4.48 -19.81
N THR A 178 -11.72 3.73 -19.41
CA THR A 178 -12.62 2.99 -20.31
C THR A 178 -13.98 3.64 -20.54
N LEU A 179 -14.24 4.81 -19.94
CA LEU A 179 -15.44 5.64 -20.16
C LEU A 179 -15.19 6.68 -21.25
#